data_AF-A0A2E7Z6K0-F1
#
_entry.id   AF-A0A2E7Z6K0-F1
#
_cell.length_a   1.000
_cell.length_b   1.000
_cell.length_c   1.000
_cell.angle_alpha   90.00
_cell.angle_beta   90.00
_cell.angle_gamma   90.00
#
_symmetry.space_group_name_H-M   'P 1'
#
loop_
_entity.id
_entity.type
_entity.pdbx_description
1 polymer ?
#
loop_
_entity_poly.entity_id
_entity_poly.type
_entity_poly.pdbx_seq_one_letter_code
_entity_poly.pdbx_strand_id
1 'polypeptide(L)'
;MTWRSVLKKPRLAIKFLALFLSGVAISAAAGEQRSYSRPVDQNYPGNVYFGDTHLHTRNSADAWSMGNLNLAPEDAYRFAQGEPVTAHNGMKVK
;
A
#
# COMPACT_ATOMS: atom_id res chain seq x y z
N MET A 1 8.85 73.33 26.79
CA MET A 1 8.12 72.05 26.64
C MET A 1 8.35 71.56 25.22
N THR A 2 9.36 70.72 24.98
CA THR A 2 9.72 70.24 23.64
C THR A 2 9.68 68.72 23.64
N TRP A 3 8.62 68.17 23.07
CA TRP A 3 8.43 66.74 22.83
C TRP A 3 9.35 66.29 21.70
N ARG A 4 10.33 65.41 21.99
CA ARG A 4 11.05 64.66 20.96
C ARG A 4 10.37 63.30 20.81
N SER A 5 9.68 63.11 19.69
CA SER A 5 9.08 61.84 19.29
C SER A 5 10.16 60.80 18.99
N VAL A 6 10.13 59.69 19.71
CA VAL A 6 11.00 58.52 19.48
C VAL A 6 10.43 57.74 18.29
N LEU A 7 10.82 58.09 17.08
CA LEU A 7 10.60 57.27 15.89
C LEU A 7 11.50 56.02 15.97
N LYS A 8 10.95 54.91 16.48
CA LYS A 8 11.61 53.60 16.43
C LYS A 8 11.75 53.15 14.97
N LYS A 9 12.98 53.11 14.45
CA LYS A 9 13.29 52.70 13.07
C LYS A 9 12.78 51.27 12.79
N PRO A 10 12.07 51.00 11.69
CA PRO A 10 11.38 49.71 11.42
C PRO A 10 12.35 48.63 10.92
N ARG A 11 13.55 48.53 11.49
CA ARG A 11 14.60 47.60 11.05
C ARG A 11 14.23 46.12 11.25
N LEU A 12 13.30 45.86 12.17
CA LEU A 12 12.85 44.51 12.50
C LEU A 12 11.80 43.99 11.50
N ALA A 13 10.87 44.85 11.05
CA ALA A 13 9.86 44.48 10.07
C ALA A 13 10.46 44.11 8.69
N ILE A 14 11.53 44.80 8.28
CA ILE A 14 12.23 44.53 7.02
C ILE A 14 12.93 43.15 7.05
N LYS A 15 13.48 42.75 8.20
CA LYS A 15 14.12 41.42 8.37
C LYS A 15 13.08 40.30 8.33
N PHE A 16 11.92 40.49 8.97
CA PHE A 16 10.82 39.53 8.89
C PHE A 16 10.27 39.38 7.47
N LEU A 17 10.14 40.48 6.73
CA LEU A 17 9.72 40.44 5.34
C LEU A 17 10.74 39.72 4.43
N ALA A 18 12.04 39.96 4.63
CA ALA A 18 13.09 39.27 3.88
C ALA A 18 13.16 37.76 4.19
N LEU A 19 12.94 37.36 5.45
CA LEU A 19 12.87 35.96 5.85
C LEU A 19 11.61 35.26 5.28
N PHE A 20 10.49 35.99 5.22
CA PHE A 20 9.26 35.49 4.61
C PHE A 20 9.40 35.32 3.09
N LEU A 21 9.98 36.31 2.40
CA LEU A 21 10.21 36.27 0.95
C LEU A 21 11.19 35.16 0.53
N SER A 22 12.21 34.88 1.34
CA SER A 22 13.14 33.78 1.08
C SER A 22 12.52 32.40 1.27
N GLY A 23 11.64 32.22 2.28
CA GLY A 23 10.89 30.97 2.45
C GLY A 23 9.92 30.64 1.31
N VAL A 24 9.29 31.67 0.72
CA VAL A 24 8.41 31.52 -0.44
C VAL A 24 9.19 31.08 -1.70
N ALA A 25 10.39 31.63 -1.92
CA ALA A 25 11.21 31.27 -3.08
C ALA A 25 11.69 29.80 -3.06
N ILE A 26 12.01 29.25 -1.88
CA ILE A 26 12.44 27.85 -1.72
C ILE A 26 11.28 26.87 -2.03
N SER A 27 10.05 27.23 -1.65
CA SER A 27 8.87 26.39 -1.94
C SER A 27 8.52 26.37 -3.43
N ALA A 28 8.77 27.47 -4.16
CA ALA A 28 8.53 27.55 -5.60
C ALA A 28 9.53 26.72 -6.43
N ALA A 29 10.75 26.48 -5.92
CA ALA A 29 11.77 25.68 -6.60
C ALA A 29 11.64 24.16 -6.35
N ALA A 30 10.82 23.73 -5.40
CA ALA A 30 10.70 22.34 -4.96
C ALA A 30 9.79 21.46 -5.85
N GLY A 31 9.57 21.85 -7.11
CA GLY A 31 8.49 21.32 -7.95
C GLY A 31 8.89 20.93 -9.36
N GLU A 32 9.94 20.13 -9.55
CA GLU A 32 10.09 19.35 -10.79
C GLU A 32 9.73 17.89 -10.52
N GLN A 33 8.43 17.57 -10.63
CA GLN A 33 8.00 16.18 -10.72
C GLN A 33 8.53 15.61 -12.04
N ARG A 34 9.52 14.71 -11.98
CA ARG A 34 9.93 13.93 -13.15
C ARG A 34 8.71 13.21 -13.69
N SER A 35 8.27 13.59 -14.89
CA SER A 35 7.18 12.92 -15.57
C SER A 35 7.64 11.51 -15.95
N TYR A 36 7.05 10.49 -15.34
CA TYR A 36 7.28 9.12 -15.79
C TYR A 36 6.77 8.96 -17.22
N SER A 37 7.46 8.15 -18.03
CA SER A 37 6.98 7.80 -19.36
C SER A 37 5.60 7.16 -19.27
N ARG A 38 4.71 7.50 -20.23
CA ARG A 38 3.41 6.86 -20.32
C ARG A 38 3.60 5.41 -20.77
N PRO A 39 2.90 4.43 -20.16
CA PRO A 39 2.87 3.09 -20.69
C PRO A 39 2.36 3.12 -22.14
N VAL A 40 3.16 2.58 -23.05
CA VAL A 40 2.80 2.42 -24.46
C VAL A 40 2.07 1.09 -24.60
N ASP A 41 0.88 1.11 -25.20
CA ASP A 41 0.09 -0.04 -25.66
C ASP A 41 0.03 -1.25 -24.69
N GLN A 42 -0.97 -1.28 -23.80
CA GLN A 42 -1.19 -2.38 -22.84
C GLN A 42 -2.21 -3.40 -23.37
N ASN A 43 -1.89 -4.08 -24.48
CA ASN A 43 -2.72 -5.19 -24.97
C ASN A 43 -2.36 -6.53 -24.29
N TYR A 44 -2.30 -6.53 -22.96
CA TYR A 44 -2.09 -7.72 -22.15
C TYR A 44 -2.93 -7.64 -20.86
N PRO A 45 -3.35 -8.77 -20.27
CA PRO A 45 -4.10 -8.75 -19.01
C PRO A 45 -3.27 -8.12 -17.89
N GLY A 46 -3.79 -7.05 -17.27
CA GLY A 46 -3.16 -6.37 -16.12
C GLY A 46 -3.65 -6.84 -14.76
N ASN A 47 -4.61 -7.78 -14.72
CA ASN A 47 -5.18 -8.26 -13.47
C ASN A 47 -4.19 -9.18 -12.75
N VAL A 48 -3.92 -8.89 -11.47
CA VAL A 48 -3.16 -9.78 -10.59
C VAL A 48 -4.14 -10.68 -9.84
N TYR A 49 -3.95 -11.98 -9.96
CA TYR A 49 -4.74 -13.00 -9.26
C TYR A 49 -3.89 -13.61 -8.14
N PHE A 50 -4.54 -13.92 -7.02
CA PHE A 50 -3.92 -14.54 -5.85
C PHE A 50 -4.63 -15.83 -5.52
N GLY A 51 -3.88 -16.82 -5.03
CA GLY A 51 -4.40 -18.12 -4.66
C GLY A 51 -3.27 -19.12 -4.45
N ASP A 52 -3.63 -20.31 -3.98
CA ASP A 52 -2.72 -21.43 -3.93
C ASP A 52 -2.63 -22.09 -5.31
N THR A 53 -1.42 -22.43 -5.74
CA THR A 53 -1.16 -23.10 -7.03
C THR A 53 -0.76 -24.56 -6.86
N HIS A 54 -0.50 -25.00 -5.63
CA HIS A 54 -0.06 -26.35 -5.33
C HIS A 54 -0.79 -26.86 -4.09
N LEU A 55 -1.78 -27.73 -4.32
CA LEU A 55 -2.58 -28.34 -3.26
C LEU A 55 -2.72 -29.84 -3.45
N HIS A 56 -2.83 -30.55 -2.32
CA HIS A 56 -3.07 -31.99 -2.27
C HIS A 56 -4.45 -32.30 -1.65
N THR A 57 -5.10 -33.33 -2.16
CA THR A 57 -6.39 -33.85 -1.66
C THR A 57 -6.29 -35.37 -1.49
N ARG A 58 -7.36 -36.03 -1.04
CA ARG A 58 -7.39 -37.49 -0.91
C ARG A 58 -7.04 -38.26 -2.20
N ASN A 59 -7.10 -37.60 -3.37
CA ASN A 59 -6.73 -38.19 -4.67
C ASN A 59 -5.20 -38.26 -4.89
N SER A 60 -4.40 -37.66 -4.02
CA SER A 60 -2.95 -37.73 -4.08
C SER A 60 -2.42 -38.88 -3.22
N ALA A 61 -1.40 -39.58 -3.72
CA ALA A 61 -0.86 -40.77 -3.06
C ALA A 61 -0.25 -40.43 -1.68
N ASP A 62 0.44 -39.30 -1.60
CA ASP A 62 1.05 -38.80 -0.37
C ASP A 62 0.00 -38.40 0.66
N ALA A 63 -0.98 -37.54 0.30
CA ALA A 63 -2.00 -37.14 1.26
C ALA A 63 -2.84 -38.34 1.72
N TRP A 64 -3.20 -39.26 0.81
CA TRP A 64 -3.92 -40.48 1.18
C TRP A 64 -3.12 -41.34 2.16
N SER A 65 -1.84 -41.60 1.84
CA SER A 65 -0.95 -42.40 2.70
C SER A 65 -0.71 -41.78 4.08
N MET A 66 -0.86 -40.45 4.19
CA MET A 66 -0.76 -39.69 5.42
C MET A 66 -2.10 -39.52 6.17
N GLY A 67 -3.16 -40.23 5.76
CA GLY A 67 -4.44 -40.27 6.48
C GLY A 67 -5.47 -39.22 6.06
N ASN A 68 -5.23 -38.48 4.96
CA ASN A 68 -6.25 -37.62 4.37
C ASN A 68 -7.23 -38.44 3.50
N LEU A 69 -8.15 -39.13 4.17
CA LEU A 69 -9.09 -40.06 3.50
C LEU A 69 -10.37 -39.38 2.99
N ASN A 70 -10.69 -38.19 3.51
CA ASN A 70 -12.02 -37.57 3.37
C ASN A 70 -12.03 -36.24 2.60
N LEU A 71 -10.93 -35.47 2.56
CA LEU A 71 -10.94 -34.17 1.86
C LEU A 71 -10.86 -34.38 0.35
N ALA A 72 -11.97 -34.12 -0.34
CA ALA A 72 -12.06 -34.22 -1.78
C ALA A 72 -11.66 -32.88 -2.47
N PRO A 73 -11.43 -32.87 -3.80
CA PRO A 73 -11.20 -31.63 -4.56
C PRO A 73 -12.27 -30.56 -4.36
N GLU A 74 -13.52 -30.95 -4.15
CA GLU A 74 -14.63 -30.04 -3.90
C GLU A 74 -14.49 -29.34 -2.55
N ASP A 75 -14.00 -30.02 -1.51
CA ASP A 75 -13.74 -29.41 -0.21
C ASP A 75 -12.59 -28.40 -0.28
N ALA A 76 -11.55 -28.71 -1.04
CA ALA A 76 -10.45 -27.79 -1.32
C ALA A 76 -10.94 -26.51 -2.02
N TYR A 77 -11.82 -26.65 -3.02
CA TYR A 77 -12.42 -25.51 -3.70
C TYR A 77 -13.29 -24.67 -2.76
N ARG A 78 -14.15 -25.31 -1.95
CA ARG A 78 -14.97 -24.64 -0.93
C ARG A 78 -14.12 -23.88 0.08
N PHE A 79 -13.03 -24.50 0.56
CA PHE A 79 -12.08 -23.84 1.46
C PHE A 79 -11.43 -22.62 0.81
N ALA A 80 -11.04 -22.69 -0.47
CA ALA A 80 -10.52 -21.55 -1.22
C ALA A 80 -11.55 -20.41 -1.42
N GLN A 81 -12.86 -20.74 -1.40
CA GLN A 81 -13.95 -19.75 -1.38
C GLN A 81 -14.23 -19.19 0.03
N GLY A 82 -13.46 -19.61 1.04
CA GLY A 82 -13.63 -19.19 2.43
C GLY A 82 -14.79 -19.90 3.13
N GLU A 83 -15.21 -21.08 2.68
CA GLU A 83 -16.17 -21.90 3.41
C GLU A 83 -15.48 -22.71 4.51
N PRO A 84 -16.16 -22.93 5.65
CA PRO A 84 -15.62 -23.79 6.69
C PRO A 84 -15.56 -25.25 6.24
N VAL A 85 -14.42 -25.89 6.50
CA VAL A 85 -14.19 -27.33 6.26
C VAL A 85 -13.61 -28.00 7.49
N THR A 86 -13.72 -29.33 7.56
CA THR A 86 -13.04 -30.13 8.59
C THR A 86 -11.78 -30.73 8.01
N ALA A 87 -10.63 -30.31 8.51
CA ALA A 87 -9.34 -30.89 8.16
C ALA A 87 -9.28 -32.38 8.54
N HIS A 88 -8.39 -33.13 7.90
CA HIS A 88 -8.25 -34.59 8.13
C HIS A 88 -7.98 -34.96 9.59
N ASN A 89 -7.41 -34.04 10.38
CA ASN A 89 -7.14 -34.19 11.81
C ASN A 89 -8.33 -33.77 12.71
N GLY A 90 -9.51 -33.51 12.13
CA GLY A 90 -10.71 -33.10 12.86
C GLY A 90 -10.84 -31.61 13.15
N MET A 91 -9.81 -30.80 12.88
CA MET A 91 -9.88 -29.35 13.09
C MET A 91 -10.89 -28.70 12.16
N LYS A 92 -11.67 -27.74 12.68
CA LYS A 92 -12.50 -26.85 11.85
C LYS A 92 -11.63 -25.68 11.39
N VAL A 93 -11.54 -25.47 10.08
CA VAL A 93 -10.72 -24.42 9.46
C VAL A 93 -11.58 -23.62 8.47
N LYS A 94 -11.22 -22.36 8.22
CA LYS A 94 -11.85 -21.44 7.27
C LYS A 94 -10.80 -20.50 6.72
#